data_AF-A0A840F5Z4-F1
#
_entry.id   AF-A0A840F5Z4-F1
#
_cell.length_a   1.000
_cell.length_b   1.000
_cell.length_c   1.000
_cell.angle_alpha   90.00
_cell.angle_beta   90.00
_cell.angle_gamma   90.00
#
_symmetry.space_group_name_H-M   'P 1'
#
loop_
_entity.id
_entity.type
_entity.pdbx_description
1 polymer ?
#
loop_
_entity_poly.entity_id
_entity_poly.type
_entity_poly.pdbx_seq_one_letter_code
_entity_poly.pdbx_strand_id
1 'polypeptide(L)'
;MLHDRLTRILSGILLVPGVLHFVAPKPFDSIVPDEVPGSKRFWTYASGAAEIGVGAAVLVPSTRRTAAGLAAALFIAVFPANVNMIRLWVDKSPLLKAIAWARLPMQIPMVALALLVRRGAPKPEVEQAPAA
;
A
#
# COMPACT_ATOMS: atom_id res chain seq x y z
N MET A 1 2.75 -22.78 3.41
CA MET A 1 3.31 -22.23 4.67
C MET A 1 3.99 -20.87 4.50
N LEU A 2 5.16 -20.74 3.85
CA LEU A 2 5.84 -19.44 3.70
C LEU A 2 4.99 -18.44 2.90
N HIS A 3 4.43 -18.87 1.77
CA HIS A 3 3.62 -18.02 0.90
C HIS A 3 2.34 -17.50 1.60
N ASP A 4 1.70 -18.33 2.42
CA ASP A 4 0.52 -17.93 3.20
C ASP A 4 0.89 -16.90 4.28
N ARG A 5 2.07 -17.05 4.90
CA ARG A 5 2.60 -16.07 5.85
C ARG A 5 2.84 -14.72 5.17
N LEU A 6 3.52 -14.70 4.02
CA LEU A 6 3.76 -13.46 3.26
C LEU A 6 2.46 -12.79 2.81
N THR A 7 1.47 -13.59 2.39
CA THR A 7 0.13 -13.10 2.01
C THR A 7 -0.55 -12.40 3.18
N ARG A 8 -0.52 -12.99 4.39
CA ARG A 8 -1.09 -12.38 5.61
C ARG A 8 -0.34 -11.13 6.05
N ILE A 9 0.99 -11.12 5.94
CA ILE A 9 1.79 -9.93 6.25
C ILE A 9 1.43 -8.78 5.30
N LEU A 10 1.37 -9.05 3.99
CA LEU A 10 0.99 -8.04 3.00
C LEU A 10 -0.43 -7.52 3.25
N SER A 11 -1.36 -8.42 3.55
CA SER A 11 -2.74 -8.05 3.90
C SER A 11 -2.77 -7.15 5.14
N GLY A 12 -2.03 -7.48 6.20
CA GLY A 12 -1.92 -6.63 7.39
C GLY A 12 -1.31 -5.24 7.12
N ILE A 13 -0.27 -5.18 6.29
CA ILE A 13 0.38 -3.91 5.88
C ILE A 13 -0.59 -2.99 5.13
N LEU A 14 -1.60 -3.53 4.45
CA LEU A 14 -2.63 -2.75 3.76
C LEU A 14 -3.83 -2.43 4.64
N LEU A 15 -4.36 -3.44 5.34
CA LEU A 15 -5.60 -3.30 6.12
C LEU A 15 -5.44 -2.35 7.31
N VAL A 16 -4.29 -2.40 8.01
CA VAL A 16 -4.07 -1.55 9.20
C VAL A 16 -4.08 -0.06 8.84
N PRO A 17 -3.23 0.45 7.93
CA PRO A 17 -3.31 1.85 7.51
C PRO A 17 -4.61 2.18 6.80
N GLY A 18 -5.17 1.25 6.01
CA GLY A 18 -6.45 1.45 5.32
C GLY A 18 -7.60 1.75 6.29
N VAL A 19 -7.66 1.06 7.43
CA VAL A 19 -8.63 1.38 8.50
C VAL A 19 -8.28 2.70 9.19
N LEU A 20 -6.99 2.96 9.44
CA LEU A 20 -6.55 4.21 10.07
C LEU A 20 -6.88 5.46 9.23
N HIS A 21 -6.96 5.36 7.89
CA HIS A 21 -7.43 6.45 7.04
C HIS A 21 -8.85 6.91 7.39
N PHE A 22 -9.71 6.04 7.90
CA PHE A 22 -11.08 6.40 8.31
C PHE A 22 -11.18 6.73 9.79
N VAL A 23 -10.46 6.01 10.65
CA VAL A 23 -10.51 6.18 12.11
C VAL A 23 -9.72 7.42 12.55
N ALA A 24 -8.55 7.65 11.96
CA ALA A 24 -7.65 8.75 12.31
C ALA A 24 -7.06 9.41 11.04
N PRO A 25 -7.87 10.10 10.22
CA PRO A 25 -7.46 10.62 8.91
C PRO A 25 -6.44 11.77 8.97
N LYS A 26 -6.47 12.61 10.02
CA LYS A 26 -5.73 13.88 10.06
C LYS A 26 -4.21 13.76 9.77
N PRO A 27 -3.48 12.77 10.29
CA PRO A 27 -2.06 12.57 9.93
C PRO A 27 -1.86 12.29 8.44
N PHE A 28 -2.79 11.59 7.80
CA PHE A 28 -2.71 11.24 6.39
C PHE A 28 -3.12 12.42 5.50
N ASP A 29 -4.16 13.16 5.87
CA ASP A 29 -4.51 14.42 5.20
C ASP A 29 -3.27 15.35 5.18
N SER A 30 -2.55 15.43 6.31
CA SER A 30 -1.43 16.36 6.47
C SER A 30 -0.26 16.11 5.54
N ILE A 31 -0.15 14.92 4.95
CA ILE A 31 0.96 14.55 4.05
C ILE A 31 0.56 14.53 2.58
N VAL A 32 -0.73 14.67 2.25
CA VAL A 32 -1.19 14.77 0.86
C VAL A 32 -0.59 16.04 0.22
N PRO A 33 0.13 15.92 -0.91
CA PRO A 33 0.71 17.07 -1.60
C PRO A 33 -0.37 18.04 -2.09
N ASP A 34 -0.09 19.34 -2.02
CA ASP A 34 -1.03 20.40 -2.45
C ASP A 34 -1.21 20.43 -3.97
N GLU A 35 -0.30 19.80 -4.72
CA GLU A 35 -0.29 19.72 -6.17
C GLU A 35 -1.33 18.72 -6.73
N VAL A 36 -1.91 17.86 -5.88
CA VAL A 36 -2.91 16.88 -6.31
C VAL A 36 -4.30 17.51 -6.28
N PRO A 37 -5.08 17.48 -7.37
CA PRO A 37 -6.39 18.13 -7.42
C PRO A 37 -7.39 17.47 -6.46
N GLY A 38 -8.32 18.27 -5.93
CA GLY A 38 -9.34 17.81 -4.99
C GLY A 38 -8.94 18.02 -3.52
N SER A 39 -9.73 17.49 -2.59
CA SER A 39 -9.46 17.67 -1.16
C SER A 39 -8.49 16.61 -0.64
N LYS A 40 -7.62 16.99 0.29
CA LYS A 40 -6.72 16.05 1.00
C LYS A 40 -7.49 14.89 1.63
N ARG A 41 -8.66 15.21 2.21
CA ARG A 41 -9.56 14.22 2.80
C ARG A 41 -10.11 13.21 1.80
N PHE A 42 -10.45 13.67 0.59
CA PHE A 42 -10.89 12.78 -0.47
C PHE A 42 -9.80 11.75 -0.80
N TRP A 43 -8.55 12.20 -0.98
CA TRP A 43 -7.44 11.29 -1.28
C TRP A 43 -7.13 10.34 -0.14
N THR A 44 -7.20 10.77 1.12
CA THR A 44 -7.04 9.90 2.29
C THR A 44 -8.09 8.79 2.33
N TYR A 45 -9.36 9.10 2.07
CA TYR A 45 -10.40 8.06 2.04
C TYR A 45 -10.33 7.19 0.78
N ALA A 46 -10.00 7.76 -0.37
CA ALA A 46 -9.85 7.00 -1.61
C ALA A 46 -8.70 5.98 -1.50
N SER A 47 -7.53 6.40 -0.98
CA SER A 47 -6.42 5.49 -0.74
C SER A 47 -6.75 4.47 0.34
N GLY A 48 -7.45 4.85 1.43
CA GLY A 48 -7.90 3.92 2.46
C GLY A 48 -8.85 2.85 1.95
N ALA A 49 -9.81 3.22 1.10
CA ALA A 49 -10.71 2.26 0.46
C ALA A 49 -9.93 1.31 -0.47
N ALA A 50 -8.96 1.84 -1.23
CA ALA A 50 -8.11 1.02 -2.09
C ALA A 50 -7.24 0.04 -1.29
N GLU A 51 -6.61 0.49 -0.20
CA GLU A 51 -5.82 -0.35 0.70
C GLU A 51 -6.66 -1.45 1.34
N ILE A 52 -7.86 -1.13 1.83
CA ILE A 52 -8.78 -2.13 2.40
C ILE A 52 -9.19 -3.15 1.34
N GLY A 53 -9.64 -2.68 0.17
CA GLY A 53 -10.09 -3.54 -0.92
C GLY A 53 -8.98 -4.47 -1.42
N VAL A 54 -7.77 -3.94 -1.65
CA VAL A 54 -6.61 -4.74 -2.07
C VAL A 54 -6.16 -5.68 -0.96
N GLY A 55 -6.11 -5.21 0.29
CA GLY A 55 -5.71 -6.00 1.45
C GLY A 55 -6.61 -7.22 1.69
N ALA A 56 -7.92 -7.05 1.50
CA ALA A 56 -8.89 -8.14 1.54
C ALA A 56 -8.77 -9.07 0.32
N ALA A 57 -8.65 -8.51 -0.89
CA ALA A 57 -8.55 -9.28 -2.13
C ALA A 57 -7.28 -10.13 -2.23
N VAL A 58 -6.18 -9.75 -1.55
CA VAL A 58 -4.97 -10.58 -1.46
C VAL A 58 -5.22 -11.90 -0.72
N LEU A 59 -6.17 -11.95 0.21
CA LEU A 59 -6.49 -13.16 0.98
C LEU A 59 -7.25 -14.19 0.15
N VAL A 60 -8.02 -13.76 -0.85
CA VAL A 60 -8.80 -14.63 -1.73
C VAL A 60 -7.89 -15.23 -2.82
N PRO A 61 -7.73 -16.58 -2.89
CA PRO A 61 -6.76 -17.21 -3.79
C PRO A 61 -6.91 -16.86 -5.27
N SER A 62 -8.15 -16.73 -5.76
CA SER A 62 -8.45 -16.43 -7.16
C SER A 62 -8.08 -15.00 -7.57
N THR A 63 -8.10 -14.04 -6.64
CA THR A 63 -7.76 -12.63 -6.91
C THR A 63 -6.34 -12.26 -6.48
N ARG A 64 -5.68 -13.10 -5.68
CA ARG A 64 -4.39 -12.81 -5.02
C ARG A 64 -3.33 -12.27 -5.97
N ARG A 65 -3.18 -12.86 -7.16
CA ARG A 65 -2.16 -12.46 -8.13
C ARG A 65 -2.37 -11.02 -8.61
N THR A 66 -3.60 -10.69 -8.97
CA THR A 66 -3.98 -9.33 -9.41
C THR A 66 -3.91 -8.36 -8.24
N ALA A 67 -4.47 -8.70 -7.09
CA ALA A 67 -4.47 -7.87 -5.89
C ALA A 67 -3.04 -7.56 -5.41
N ALA A 68 -2.13 -8.54 -5.41
CA ALA A 68 -0.73 -8.30 -5.07
C ALA A 68 0.00 -7.40 -6.08
N GLY A 69 -0.39 -7.46 -7.36
CA GLY A 69 0.06 -6.48 -8.36
C GLY A 69 -0.44 -5.07 -8.08
N LEU A 70 -1.72 -4.93 -7.72
CA LEU A 70 -2.31 -3.65 -7.31
C LEU A 70 -1.70 -3.11 -6.02
N ALA A 71 -1.35 -3.97 -5.07
CA ALA A 71 -0.64 -3.57 -3.85
C ALA A 71 0.71 -2.91 -4.17
N ALA A 72 1.49 -3.50 -5.08
CA ALA A 72 2.74 -2.91 -5.54
C ALA A 72 2.51 -1.54 -6.19
N ALA A 73 1.47 -1.41 -7.03
CA ALA A 73 1.11 -0.14 -7.66
C ALA A 73 0.66 0.91 -6.61
N LEU A 74 -0.13 0.52 -5.61
CA LEU A 74 -0.57 1.40 -4.53
C LEU A 74 0.60 1.92 -3.70
N PHE A 75 1.55 1.07 -3.34
CA PHE A 75 2.75 1.49 -2.62
C PHE A 75 3.51 2.57 -3.42
N ILE A 76 3.73 2.36 -4.71
CA ILE A 76 4.35 3.34 -5.60
C ILE A 76 3.51 4.63 -5.66
N ALA A 77 2.19 4.53 -5.79
CA ALA A 77 1.29 5.68 -5.90
C ALA A 77 1.29 6.56 -4.64
N VAL A 78 1.50 6.01 -3.44
CA VAL A 78 1.59 6.79 -2.20
C VAL A 78 3.01 7.30 -1.90
N PHE A 79 4.00 6.96 -2.73
CA PHE A 79 5.38 7.43 -2.56
C PHE A 79 5.51 8.96 -2.52
N PRO A 80 4.84 9.75 -3.40
CA PRO A 80 4.90 11.22 -3.32
C PRO A 80 4.43 11.79 -1.99
N ALA A 81 3.40 11.19 -1.36
CA ALA A 81 2.94 11.61 -0.03
C ALA A 81 4.01 11.35 1.05
N ASN A 82 4.73 10.23 0.97
CA ASN A 82 5.84 9.94 1.89
C ASN A 82 7.04 10.87 1.70
N VAL A 83 7.32 11.31 0.46
CA VAL A 83 8.32 12.35 0.19
C VAL A 83 7.86 13.69 0.78
N ASN A 84 6.60 14.07 0.53
CA ASN A 84 6.02 15.31 1.02
C ASN A 84 6.01 15.39 2.56
N MET A 85 5.79 14.26 3.23
CA MET A 85 5.88 14.14 4.68
C MET A 85 7.23 14.63 5.24
N ILE A 86 8.36 14.33 4.59
CA ILE A 86 9.68 14.82 5.03
C ILE A 86 9.77 16.34 4.93
N ARG A 87 9.25 16.90 3.82
CA ARG A 87 9.18 18.36 3.60
C ARG A 87 8.35 19.07 4.65
N LEU A 88 7.22 18.50 5.03
CA LEU A 88 6.27 19.10 5.97
C LEU A 88 6.66 18.88 7.44
N TRP A 89 7.48 17.88 7.75
CA TRP A 89 7.83 17.50 9.12
C TRP A 89 9.19 18.03 9.59
N VAL A 90 9.72 19.06 8.92
CA VAL A 90 11.02 19.69 9.23
C VAL A 90 11.09 20.29 10.64
N ASP A 91 9.96 20.68 11.23
CA ASP A 91 9.88 21.24 12.58
C ASP A 91 9.32 20.27 13.62
N LYS A 92 9.12 18.99 13.25
CA LYS A 92 8.62 17.95 14.17
C LYS A 92 9.72 17.39 15.05
N SER A 93 9.32 16.62 16.07
CA SER A 93 10.25 15.95 16.98
C SER A 93 11.18 14.99 16.23
N PRO A 94 12.38 14.69 16.78
CA PRO A 94 13.34 13.77 16.15
C PRO A 94 12.75 12.41 15.80
N LEU A 95 11.86 11.88 16.66
CA LEU A 95 11.16 10.62 16.42
C LEU A 95 10.26 10.68 15.18
N LEU A 96 9.46 11.74 15.04
CA LEU A 96 8.57 11.91 13.88
C LEU A 96 9.36 12.07 12.58
N LYS A 97 10.48 12.81 12.62
CA LYS A 97 11.41 12.91 11.49
C LYS A 97 11.99 11.56 11.11
N ALA A 98 12.43 10.77 12.09
CA ALA A 98 12.95 9.42 11.85
C ALA A 98 11.89 8.51 11.20
N ILE A 99 10.63 8.60 11.63
CA ILE A 99 9.51 7.87 11.00
C ILE A 99 9.32 8.31 9.54
N ALA A 100 9.32 9.62 9.26
CA ALA A 100 9.17 10.14 7.90
C ALA A 100 10.30 9.63 6.98
N TRP A 101 11.54 9.66 7.46
CA TRP A 101 12.69 9.15 6.72
C TRP A 101 12.65 7.63 6.53
N ALA A 102 12.22 6.86 7.54
CA ALA A 102 12.12 5.40 7.45
C ALA A 102 11.08 4.93 6.42
N ARG A 103 10.03 5.72 6.18
CA ARG A 103 8.97 5.39 5.21
C ARG A 103 9.45 5.32 3.77
N LEU A 104 10.46 6.11 3.39
CA LEU A 104 11.05 6.09 2.06
C LEU A 104 11.70 4.74 1.72
N PRO A 105 12.74 4.26 2.43
CA PRO A 105 13.36 2.97 2.12
C PRO A 105 12.42 1.79 2.39
N MET A 106 11.47 1.91 3.33
CA MET A 106 10.48 0.86 3.60
C MET A 106 9.56 0.55 2.41
N GLN A 107 9.42 1.46 1.45
CA GLN A 107 8.70 1.18 0.19
C GLN A 107 9.30 0.03 -0.61
N ILE A 108 10.62 -0.11 -0.61
CA ILE A 108 11.32 -1.16 -1.35
C ILE A 108 10.91 -2.57 -0.87
N PRO A 109 11.03 -2.93 0.42
CA PRO A 109 10.60 -4.23 0.90
C PRO A 109 9.09 -4.45 0.77
N MET A 110 8.24 -3.41 0.87
CA MET A 110 6.79 -3.55 0.68
C MET A 110 6.43 -3.90 -0.78
N VAL A 111 7.03 -3.21 -1.75
CA VAL A 111 6.86 -3.52 -3.17
C VAL A 111 7.44 -4.89 -3.49
N ALA A 112 8.63 -5.22 -2.98
CA ALA A 112 9.22 -6.54 -3.16
C ALA A 112 8.34 -7.66 -2.59
N LEU A 113 7.79 -7.47 -1.38
CA LEU A 113 6.85 -8.40 -0.76
C LEU A 113 5.61 -8.60 -1.64
N ALA A 114 5.02 -7.51 -2.15
CA ALA A 114 3.87 -7.59 -3.05
C ALA A 114 4.19 -8.39 -4.32
N LEU A 115 5.36 -8.16 -4.93
CA LEU A 115 5.80 -8.91 -6.11
C LEU A 115 6.10 -10.38 -5.81
N LEU A 116 6.64 -10.70 -4.64
CA LEU A 116 6.85 -12.09 -4.19
C LEU A 116 5.52 -12.82 -3.98
N VAL A 117 4.54 -12.17 -3.35
CA VAL A 117 3.17 -12.71 -3.20
C VAL A 117 2.51 -12.90 -4.57
N ARG A 118 2.67 -11.94 -5.49
CA ARG A 118 2.16 -12.08 -6.86
C ARG A 118 2.76 -13.27 -7.60
N ARG A 119 4.07 -13.49 -7.48
CA ARG A 119 4.78 -14.58 -8.18
C ARG A 119 4.35 -15.97 -7.72
N GLY A 120 4.10 -16.15 -6.43
CA GLY A 120 3.64 -17.44 -5.90
C GLY A 120 2.12 -17.67 -5.96
N ALA A 121 1.35 -16.67 -6.40
CA ALA A 121 -0.09 -16.81 -6.55
C ALA A 121 -0.47 -17.60 -7.83
N PRO A 122 -1.57 -18.38 -7.81
CA PRO A 122 -2.06 -19.10 -8.98
C PRO A 122 -2.21 -18.18 -10.20
N LYS A 123 -1.85 -18.69 -11.39
CA LYS A 123 -2.09 -17.98 -12.65
C LYS A 123 -3.59 -17.94 -12.95
N PRO A 124 -4.11 -16.89 -13.62
CA PRO A 124 -5.49 -16.90 -14.11
C PRO A 124 -5.68 -18.08 -15.06
N GLU A 125 -6.87 -18.66 -15.07
CA GLU A 125 -7.22 -19.82 -15.91
C GLU A 125 -6.96 -19.54 -17.41
N VAL A 126 -7.15 -18.29 -17.84
CA VAL A 126 -6.88 -17.79 -19.20
C VAL A 126 -5.39 -17.87 -19.58
N GLU A 127 -4.46 -17.80 -18.61
CA GLU A 127 -3.01 -17.92 -18.83
C GLU A 127 -2.53 -19.38 -18.79
N GLN A 128 -3.43 -20.33 -18.48
CA GLN A 128 -3.11 -21.77 -18.36
C GLN A 128 -3.54 -22.58 -19.58
N ALA A 129 -4.27 -21.99 -20.53
CA ALA A 129 -4.61 -22.66 -21.78
C ALA A 129 -3.32 -22.99 -22.57
N PRO A 130 -3.16 -24.21 -23.09
CA PRO A 130 -2.01 -24.55 -23.91
C PRO A 130 -1.97 -23.60 -25.12
N ALA A 131 -0.78 -23.15 -25.49
CA ALA A 131 -0.56 -22.48 -26.76
C ALA A 131 -0.93 -23.48 -27.87
N ALA A 132 -2.14 -23.34 -28.40
CA ALA A 132 -2.65 -24.12 -29.52
C ALA A 132 -1.97 -23.67 -30.82
#